data_AF-A0A8B6FCX8-F1
#
_entry.id   AF-A0A8B6FCX8-F1
#
_cell.length_a   1.000
_cell.length_b   1.000
_cell.length_c   1.000
_cell.angle_alpha   90.00
_cell.angle_beta   90.00
_cell.angle_gamma   90.00
#
_symmetry.space_group_name_H-M   'P 1'
#
loop_
_entity.id
_entity.type
_entity.pdbx_description
1 polymer ?
#
loop_
_entity_poly.entity_id
_entity_poly.type
_entity_poly.pdbx_seq_one_letter_code
_entity_poly.pdbx_strand_id
1 'polypeptide(L)'
;MLPCDAYCGKTVKIQEDILHSLLNMKRPSCGRRISSDVTNVIICEGQFAYVRCKYPTKIKVVKAIYGRSEDKRICPHSSIKTTSCKSSSSDAKIKKQCNGKRICKVGATNSLYGDPCGGTYKYTELKYRCY
;
A
#
# COMPACT_ATOMS: atom_id res chain seq x y z
N MET A 1 22.08 -17.12 32.29
CA MET A 1 21.19 -17.06 31.10
C MET A 1 21.98 -16.46 29.96
N LEU A 2 22.24 -17.23 28.89
CA LEU A 2 22.96 -16.73 27.72
C LEU A 2 21.98 -16.06 26.74
N PRO A 3 22.35 -14.93 26.11
CA PRO A 3 21.50 -14.24 25.15
C PRO A 3 21.30 -15.08 23.88
N CYS A 4 20.12 -14.94 23.27
CA CYS A 4 19.70 -15.63 22.04
C CYS A 4 20.60 -15.37 20.81
N ASP A 5 21.56 -14.45 20.93
CA ASP A 5 22.50 -14.07 19.87
C ASP A 5 23.59 -15.12 19.61
N ALA A 6 23.81 -16.06 20.55
CA ALA A 6 24.88 -17.07 20.47
C ALA A 6 24.69 -18.14 19.36
N TYR A 7 23.55 -18.14 18.67
CA TYR A 7 23.23 -19.13 17.62
C TYR A 7 22.98 -18.52 16.23
N CYS A 8 23.09 -17.20 16.08
CA CYS A 8 22.90 -16.57 14.78
C CYS A 8 24.20 -16.66 13.97
N GLY A 9 24.19 -17.43 12.87
CA GLY A 9 25.32 -17.51 11.93
C GLY A 9 26.17 -18.79 12.01
N LYS A 10 25.78 -19.81 12.78
CA LYS A 10 26.37 -21.13 12.61
C LYS A 10 25.81 -21.76 11.33
N THR A 11 26.64 -21.82 10.29
CA THR A 11 26.38 -22.64 9.10
C THR A 11 26.24 -24.09 9.55
N VAL A 12 25.01 -24.61 9.54
CA VAL A 12 24.79 -26.05 9.57
C VAL A 12 25.34 -26.56 8.24
N LYS A 13 26.53 -27.15 8.26
CA LYS A 13 27.02 -27.96 7.13
C LYS A 13 26.10 -29.17 7.04
N ILE A 14 25.16 -29.13 6.09
CA ILE A 14 24.44 -30.32 5.67
C ILE A 14 25.16 -30.78 4.41
N GLN A 15 25.68 -32.01 4.47
CA GLN A 15 26.35 -32.66 3.37
C GLN A 15 25.35 -32.86 2.21
N GLU A 16 25.81 -32.49 1.02
CA GLU A 16 25.17 -32.55 -0.30
C GLU A 16 24.12 -33.65 -0.48
N ASP A 17 22.89 -33.28 -0.84
CA ASP A 17 21.99 -34.10 -1.67
C ASP A 17 21.13 -33.19 -2.57
N ILE A 18 21.75 -32.87 -3.70
CA ILE A 18 21.21 -32.78 -5.07
C ILE A 18 19.68 -33.01 -5.19
N LEU A 19 18.89 -31.93 -5.33
CA LEU A 19 17.84 -31.76 -6.36
C LEU A 19 17.13 -30.39 -6.22
N HIS A 20 17.80 -29.29 -6.51
CA HIS A 20 17.13 -27.97 -6.61
C HIS A 20 17.57 -27.23 -7.87
N SER A 21 17.15 -27.72 -9.04
CA SER A 21 17.31 -27.00 -10.31
C SER A 21 16.02 -26.43 -10.91
N LEU A 22 14.81 -26.60 -10.34
CA LEU A 22 13.60 -26.17 -11.09
C LEU A 22 12.43 -25.48 -10.35
N LEU A 23 12.48 -25.14 -9.06
CA LEU A 23 11.42 -24.30 -8.48
C LEU A 23 11.97 -23.29 -7.44
N ASN A 24 12.14 -22.06 -7.90
CA ASN A 24 12.21 -20.79 -7.15
C ASN A 24 12.37 -20.88 -5.62
N MET A 25 13.62 -21.03 -5.16
CA MET A 25 14.00 -20.94 -3.75
C MET A 25 13.86 -19.50 -3.22
N LYS A 26 12.81 -19.20 -2.44
CA LYS A 26 12.82 -18.03 -1.54
C LYS A 26 13.62 -18.39 -0.29
N ARG A 27 14.77 -17.73 -0.12
CA ARG A 27 15.65 -17.89 1.06
C ARG A 27 14.88 -17.63 2.37
N PRO A 28 15.14 -18.39 3.45
CA PRO A 28 14.62 -18.05 4.78
C PRO A 28 15.34 -16.78 5.28
N SER A 29 14.65 -15.64 5.29
CA SER A 29 15.20 -14.42 5.89
C SER A 29 15.05 -14.46 7.40
N CYS A 30 16.14 -14.71 8.12
CA CYS A 30 16.24 -14.39 9.54
C CYS A 30 16.48 -12.87 9.67
N GLY A 31 15.51 -12.16 10.26
CA GLY A 31 15.50 -10.71 10.45
C GLY A 31 14.09 -10.12 10.18
N ARG A 32 13.48 -9.44 11.16
CA ARG A 32 12.24 -8.68 10.93
C ARG A 32 12.54 -7.53 9.97
N ARG A 33 12.19 -7.67 8.69
CA ARG A 33 12.18 -6.55 7.75
C ARG A 33 11.14 -5.53 8.25
N ILE A 34 11.57 -4.31 8.58
CA ILE A 34 10.66 -3.16 8.54
C ILE A 34 10.19 -3.09 7.08
N SER A 35 8.89 -3.27 6.84
CA SER A 35 8.31 -3.37 5.50
C SER A 35 8.45 -2.03 4.78
N SER A 36 9.59 -1.79 4.12
CA SER A 36 9.81 -0.66 3.21
C SER A 36 9.00 -0.75 1.92
N ASP A 37 8.30 -1.86 1.72
CA ASP A 37 7.41 -2.07 0.58
C ASP A 37 6.26 -1.06 0.58
N VAL A 38 6.05 -0.46 -0.59
CA VAL A 38 4.95 0.48 -0.82
C VAL A 38 3.71 -0.33 -1.20
N THR A 39 2.70 -0.28 -0.35
CA THR A 39 1.38 -0.87 -0.61
C THR A 39 0.54 0.11 -1.44
N ASN A 40 -0.07 -0.39 -2.52
CA ASN A 40 -1.02 0.35 -3.34
C ASN A 40 -2.46 -0.08 -3.03
N VAL A 41 -3.37 0.87 -2.82
CA VAL A 41 -4.78 0.63 -2.52
C VAL A 41 -5.64 1.49 -3.44
N ILE A 42 -6.63 0.86 -4.07
CA ILE A 42 -7.65 1.52 -4.89
C ILE A 42 -8.97 1.50 -4.13
N ILE A 43 -9.67 2.63 -4.11
CA ILE A 43 -11.00 2.79 -3.48
C ILE A 43 -11.92 3.48 -4.48
N CYS A 44 -12.96 2.81 -4.97
CA CYS A 44 -13.86 3.38 -5.97
C CYS A 44 -14.78 4.46 -5.37
N GLU A 45 -15.25 5.41 -6.18
CA GLU A 45 -16.10 6.52 -5.71
C GLU A 45 -17.35 6.02 -4.95
N GLY A 46 -17.59 6.62 -3.77
CA GLY A 46 -18.61 6.21 -2.81
C GLY A 46 -18.13 5.21 -1.75
N GLN A 47 -16.96 4.60 -1.91
CA GLN A 47 -16.43 3.60 -0.98
C GLN A 47 -15.41 4.16 0.01
N PHE A 48 -15.05 3.33 0.99
CA PHE A 48 -13.95 3.58 1.93
C PHE A 48 -13.17 2.30 2.22
N ALA A 49 -11.92 2.45 2.66
CA ALA A 49 -11.08 1.35 3.12
C ALA A 49 -10.35 1.72 4.42
N TYR A 50 -10.00 0.71 5.21
CA TYR A 50 -9.13 0.85 6.38
C TYR A 50 -7.73 0.34 6.06
N VAL A 51 -6.76 1.24 5.99
CA VAL A 51 -5.34 0.88 5.89
C VAL A 51 -4.76 0.68 7.28
N ARG A 52 -3.89 -0.33 7.43
CA ARG A 52 -3.34 -0.74 8.72
C ARG A 52 -1.85 -1.06 8.62
N CYS A 53 -1.13 -0.71 9.66
CA CYS A 53 0.25 -1.12 9.92
C CYS A 53 0.32 -2.01 11.16
N LYS A 54 1.25 -2.97 11.19
CA LYS A 54 1.48 -3.82 12.37
C LYS A 54 2.17 -3.00 13.46
N TYR A 55 1.89 -3.29 14.72
CA TYR A 55 2.66 -2.68 15.81
C TYR A 55 4.14 -3.10 15.72
N PRO A 56 5.13 -2.21 15.96
CA PRO A 56 5.01 -0.81 16.41
C PRO A 56 4.97 0.24 15.27
N THR A 57 4.86 -0.19 14.02
CA THR A 57 4.99 0.68 12.84
C THR A 57 3.79 1.61 12.61
N LYS A 58 4.05 2.72 11.90
CA LYS A 58 3.06 3.75 11.56
C LYS A 58 2.93 3.94 10.06
N ILE A 59 1.77 4.44 9.63
CA ILE A 59 1.49 4.74 8.22
C ILE A 59 2.31 5.97 7.81
N LYS A 60 3.02 5.84 6.68
CA LYS A 60 3.56 6.96 5.89
C LYS A 60 2.94 6.90 4.50
N VAL A 61 2.09 7.88 4.19
CA VAL A 61 1.55 8.07 2.85
C VAL A 61 2.65 8.58 1.94
N VAL A 62 2.88 7.84 0.85
CA VAL A 62 3.83 8.18 -0.21
C VAL A 62 3.15 9.09 -1.24
N LYS A 63 1.96 8.69 -1.70
CA LYS A 63 1.16 9.42 -2.69
C LYS A 63 -0.31 9.08 -2.49
N ALA A 64 -1.19 10.08 -2.60
CA ALA A 64 -2.62 9.81 -2.67
C ALA A 64 -3.31 10.72 -3.70
N ILE A 65 -4.16 10.16 -4.56
CA ILE A 65 -4.90 10.91 -5.57
C ILE A 65 -6.34 10.45 -5.58
N TYR A 66 -7.28 11.39 -5.48
CA TYR A 66 -8.67 11.17 -5.84
C TYR A 66 -8.95 11.71 -7.24
N GLY A 67 -9.54 10.91 -8.12
CA GLY A 67 -9.82 11.28 -9.50
C GLY A 67 -9.94 10.06 -10.41
N ARG A 68 -9.47 10.17 -11.64
CA ARG A 68 -9.34 9.04 -12.57
C ARG A 68 -8.11 9.23 -13.44
N SER A 69 -7.30 8.18 -13.54
CA SER A 69 -6.14 8.07 -14.44
C SER A 69 -6.27 6.89 -15.39
N GLU A 70 -5.38 6.87 -16.39
CA GLU A 70 -5.35 6.14 -17.68
C GLU A 70 -5.96 4.72 -17.79
N ASP A 71 -6.05 3.94 -16.71
CA ASP A 71 -6.56 2.57 -16.80
C ASP A 71 -8.07 2.48 -16.54
N LYS A 72 -8.84 2.26 -17.62
CA LYS A 72 -10.29 2.06 -17.56
C LYS A 72 -10.71 0.79 -16.80
N ARG A 73 -9.79 -0.16 -16.55
CA ARG A 73 -10.05 -1.38 -15.77
C ARG A 73 -10.11 -1.10 -14.27
N ILE A 74 -9.56 0.03 -13.82
CA ILE A 74 -9.63 0.45 -12.42
C ILE A 74 -11.00 1.08 -12.17
N CYS A 75 -11.78 0.46 -11.27
CA CYS A 75 -13.14 0.88 -10.95
C CYS A 75 -13.99 1.08 -12.24
N PRO A 76 -14.24 0.00 -13.00
CA PRO A 76 -14.93 0.09 -14.29
C PRO A 76 -16.35 0.59 -14.08
N HIS A 77 -16.77 1.54 -14.93
CA HIS A 77 -18.07 2.18 -14.82
C HIS A 77 -18.48 2.77 -16.18
N SER A 78 -19.79 2.85 -16.45
CA SER A 78 -20.33 3.43 -17.69
C SER A 78 -20.01 4.92 -17.85
N SER A 79 -19.89 5.62 -16.72
CA SER A 79 -19.61 7.05 -16.64
C SER A 79 -18.10 7.32 -16.53
N ILE A 80 -17.36 7.23 -17.64
CA ILE A 80 -15.95 7.62 -17.74
C ILE A 80 -15.79 8.57 -18.94
N LYS A 81 -15.83 9.88 -18.68
CA LYS A 81 -15.68 10.91 -19.73
C LYS A 81 -14.23 11.35 -19.91
N THR A 82 -13.40 11.21 -18.88
CA THR A 82 -11.97 11.58 -18.92
C THR A 82 -11.12 10.69 -18.02
N THR A 83 -9.85 10.53 -18.41
CA THR A 83 -8.78 9.89 -17.61
C THR A 83 -7.70 10.88 -17.16
N SER A 84 -7.93 12.18 -17.37
CA SER A 84 -7.03 13.25 -16.92
C SER A 84 -7.70 14.03 -15.79
N CYS A 85 -8.05 13.31 -14.71
CA CYS A 85 -8.83 13.86 -13.61
C CYS A 85 -8.14 13.63 -12.27
N LYS A 86 -7.79 14.70 -11.56
CA LYS A 86 -7.10 14.62 -10.27
C LYS A 86 -7.52 15.79 -9.37
N SER A 87 -7.90 15.49 -8.14
CA SER A 87 -8.15 16.50 -7.11
C SER A 87 -6.82 17.01 -6.54
N SER A 88 -6.62 18.33 -6.60
CA SER A 88 -5.45 19.02 -6.04
C SER A 88 -5.35 18.91 -4.52
N SER A 89 -6.47 18.69 -3.82
CA SER A 89 -6.51 18.64 -2.35
C SER A 89 -6.33 17.24 -1.76
N SER A 90 -6.53 16.20 -2.56
CA SER A 90 -6.63 14.81 -2.09
C SER A 90 -5.37 14.31 -1.38
N ASP A 91 -4.18 14.55 -1.96
CA ASP A 91 -2.90 14.12 -1.39
C ASP A 91 -2.66 14.71 0.00
N ALA A 92 -2.80 16.04 0.13
CA ALA A 92 -2.57 16.77 1.37
C ALA A 92 -3.57 16.34 2.47
N LYS A 93 -4.86 16.19 2.12
CA LYS A 93 -5.89 15.77 3.08
C LYS A 93 -5.65 14.34 3.59
N ILE A 94 -5.33 13.39 2.71
CA ILE A 94 -5.07 12.01 3.12
C ILE A 94 -3.77 11.90 3.93
N LYS A 95 -2.72 12.63 3.56
CA LYS A 95 -1.48 12.73 4.35
C LYS A 95 -1.75 13.25 5.76
N LYS A 96 -2.49 14.34 5.89
CA LYS A 96 -2.89 14.91 7.19
C LYS A 96 -3.72 13.93 8.01
N GLN A 97 -4.60 13.17 7.35
CA GLN A 97 -5.48 12.22 8.03
C GLN A 97 -4.77 10.96 8.52
N CYS A 98 -3.79 10.43 7.76
CA CYS A 98 -3.25 9.08 7.97
C CYS A 98 -1.83 9.02 8.51
N ASN A 99 -0.97 10.00 8.22
CA ASN A 99 0.44 9.91 8.61
C ASN A 99 0.59 9.79 10.14
N GLY A 100 1.47 8.88 10.57
CA GLY A 100 1.75 8.66 11.99
C GLY A 100 0.70 7.82 12.73
N LYS A 101 -0.41 7.44 12.08
CA LYS A 101 -1.41 6.53 12.65
C LYS A 101 -1.09 5.09 12.31
N ARG A 102 -1.56 4.16 13.14
CA ARG A 102 -1.49 2.70 12.86
C ARG A 102 -2.63 2.22 11.99
N ILE A 103 -3.80 2.85 12.12
CA ILE A 103 -5.03 2.54 11.36
C ILE A 103 -5.57 3.87 10.81
N CYS A 104 -5.94 3.91 9.53
CA CYS A 104 -6.56 5.08 8.92
C CYS A 104 -7.73 4.65 8.01
N LYS A 105 -8.87 5.33 8.13
CA LYS A 105 -10.00 5.20 7.19
C LYS A 105 -9.78 6.19 6.05
N VAL A 106 -9.81 5.73 4.81
CA VAL A 106 -9.68 6.57 3.61
C VAL A 106 -10.93 6.40 2.77
N GLY A 107 -11.51 7.50 2.33
CA GLY A 107 -12.70 7.50 1.47
C GLY A 107 -12.35 7.80 0.02
N ALA A 108 -13.33 7.67 -0.85
CA ALA A 108 -13.30 8.18 -2.22
C ALA A 108 -14.61 8.94 -2.49
N THR A 109 -14.74 10.15 -1.95
CA THR A 109 -15.98 10.95 -2.06
C THR A 109 -15.69 12.40 -2.42
N ASN A 110 -16.62 13.01 -3.15
CA ASN A 110 -16.56 14.42 -3.54
C ASN A 110 -16.60 15.36 -2.34
N SER A 111 -17.31 14.98 -1.27
CA SER A 111 -17.36 15.77 -0.02
C SER A 111 -16.00 15.89 0.68
N LEU A 112 -15.12 14.88 0.55
CA LEU A 112 -13.81 14.90 1.16
C LEU A 112 -12.79 15.67 0.31
N TYR A 113 -12.83 15.53 -1.01
CA TYR A 113 -11.75 15.95 -1.90
C TYR A 113 -12.17 16.93 -3.01
N GLY A 114 -13.44 17.34 -3.05
CA GLY A 114 -14.03 18.08 -4.19
C GLY A 114 -14.36 17.15 -5.36
N ASP A 115 -15.02 17.71 -6.39
CA ASP A 115 -15.30 17.00 -7.64
C ASP A 115 -14.43 17.56 -8.79
N PRO A 116 -13.25 16.97 -9.06
CA PRO A 116 -12.33 17.46 -10.08
C PRO A 116 -12.79 17.18 -11.53
N CYS A 117 -13.79 16.33 -11.74
CA CYS A 117 -14.29 15.99 -13.08
C CYS A 117 -15.73 15.48 -13.00
N GLY A 118 -16.67 16.43 -12.92
CA GLY A 118 -18.11 16.13 -12.85
C GLY A 118 -18.58 15.19 -13.95
N GLY A 119 -19.34 14.16 -13.57
CA GLY A 119 -19.83 13.14 -14.49
C GLY A 119 -18.78 12.14 -14.97
N THR A 120 -17.63 12.03 -14.30
CA THR A 120 -16.71 10.88 -14.40
C THR A 120 -16.65 10.18 -13.05
N TYR A 121 -16.82 8.85 -13.06
CA TYR A 121 -16.71 8.01 -11.87
C TYR A 121 -15.25 7.92 -11.44
N LYS A 122 -14.93 8.31 -10.21
CA LYS A 122 -13.56 8.46 -9.71
C LYS A 122 -13.14 7.29 -8.82
N TYR A 123 -11.90 7.35 -8.36
CA TYR A 123 -11.35 6.50 -7.32
C TYR A 123 -10.24 7.23 -6.57
N THR A 124 -9.94 6.77 -5.35
CA THR A 124 -8.74 7.14 -4.62
C THR A 124 -7.66 6.08 -4.87
N GLU A 125 -6.53 6.48 -5.45
CA GLU A 125 -5.29 5.69 -5.45
C GLU A 125 -4.44 6.14 -4.26
N LEU A 126 -4.14 5.22 -3.35
CA LEU A 126 -3.32 5.46 -2.17
C LEU A 126 -2.10 4.55 -2.17
N LYS A 127 -0.92 5.15 -2.15
CA LYS A 127 0.36 4.49 -1.92
C LYS A 127 0.88 4.83 -0.54
N TYR A 128 1.11 3.83 0.30
CA TYR A 128 1.63 4.01 1.66
C TYR A 128 2.63 2.92 2.02
N ARG A 129 3.45 3.18 3.03
CA ARG A 129 4.33 2.19 3.65
C ARG A 129 4.22 2.25 5.17
N CYS A 130 4.65 1.19 5.82
CA CYS A 130 4.78 1.14 7.28
C CYS A 130 6.25 1.36 7.66
N TYR A 131 6.50 2.21 8.65
CA TYR A 131 7.85 2.51 9.15
C TYR A 131 7.90 2.41 10.67
#